data_AF-A0A4Q3YLF5-F1
#
_entry.id   AF-A0A4Q3YLF5-F1
#
_cell.length_a   1.000
_cell.length_b   1.000
_cell.length_c   1.000
_cell.angle_alpha   90.00
_cell.angle_beta   90.00
_cell.angle_gamma   90.00
#
_symmetry.space_group_name_H-M   'P 1'
#
loop_
_entity.id
_entity.type
_entity.pdbx_description
1 polymer ?
#
loop_
_entity_poly.entity_id
_entity_poly.type
_entity_poly.pdbx_seq_one_letter_code
_entity_poly.pdbx_strand_id
1 'polypeptide(L)' 'MNRSVRSLSDNDKLVLQSLLGRYALRYHLAGPEKDDLIEETFLALATRPEVFFEMSVEQAVVEAMEAVFASRRLTAE' A
#
# COMPACT_ATOMS: atom_id res chain seq x y z
N MET A 1 -14.34 16.55 -19.93
CA MET A 1 -14.55 15.25 -19.24
C MET A 1 -14.20 15.44 -17.78
N ASN A 2 -15.19 15.60 -16.90
CA ASN A 2 -14.96 15.65 -15.46
C ASN A 2 -14.60 14.23 -14.98
N ARG A 3 -13.31 13.92 -14.86
CA ARG A 3 -12.87 12.82 -13.99
C ARG A 3 -13.27 13.25 -12.58
N SER A 4 -14.41 12.74 -12.11
CA SER A 4 -14.75 12.81 -10.70
C SER A 4 -13.65 12.06 -9.96
N VAL A 5 -12.69 12.80 -9.38
CA VAL A 5 -11.64 12.26 -8.54
C VAL A 5 -12.34 11.75 -7.29
N ARG A 6 -12.81 10.51 -7.31
CA ARG A 6 -13.30 9.83 -6.11
C ARG A 6 -12.13 9.72 -5.15
N SER A 7 -12.06 10.62 -4.18
CA SER A 7 -11.18 10.48 -3.03
C SER A 7 -11.69 9.33 -2.16
N LEU A 8 -10.77 8.53 -1.61
CA LEU A 8 -11.09 7.55 -0.58
C LEU A 8 -11.68 8.26 0.64
N SER A 9 -12.76 7.71 1.21
CA SER A 9 -13.30 8.18 2.49
C SER A 9 -12.36 7.82 3.63
N ASP A 10 -12.50 8.45 4.80
CA ASP A 10 -11.65 8.12 5.95
C ASP A 10 -11.84 6.69 6.43
N ASN A 11 -13.03 6.11 6.24
CA ASN A 11 -13.27 4.70 6.52
C ASN A 11 -12.51 3.79 5.55
N ASP A 12 -12.49 4.13 4.25
CA ASP A 12 -11.74 3.35 3.26
C ASP A 12 -10.24 3.37 3.56
N LYS A 13 -9.71 4.51 4.03
CA LYS A 13 -8.32 4.63 4.47
C LYS A 13 -8.03 3.75 5.68
N LEU A 14 -8.92 3.73 6.69
CA LEU A 14 -8.77 2.90 7.88
C LEU A 14 -8.79 1.40 7.56
N VAL A 15 -9.69 0.99 6.66
CA VAL A 15 -9.78 -0.40 6.18
C VAL A 15 -8.51 -0.78 5.43
N LEU A 16 -8.03 0.07 4.52
CA LEU A 16 -6.82 -0.18 3.75
C LEU A 16 -5.58 -0.21 4.66
N GLN A 17 -5.45 0.71 5.62
CA GLN A 17 -4.37 0.69 6.61
C GLN A 17 -4.37 -0.58 7.46
N SER A 18 -5.54 -1.05 7.89
CA SER A 18 -5.66 -2.31 8.64
C SER A 18 -5.24 -3.51 7.80
N LEU A 19 -5.58 -3.51 6.50
CA LEU A 19 -5.17 -4.54 5.56
C LEU A 19 -3.65 -4.54 5.37
N LEU A 20 -3.07 -3.37 5.08
CA LEU A 20 -1.63 -3.17 4.95
C LEU A 20 -0.90 -3.63 6.22
N GLY A 21 -1.38 -3.25 7.40
CA GLY A 21 -0.80 -3.68 8.68
C GLY A 21 -0.74 -5.19 8.86
N ARG A 22 -1.73 -5.94 8.37
CA ARG A 22 -1.74 -7.40 8.41
C ARG A 22 -0.72 -8.00 7.44
N TYR A 23 -0.60 -7.45 6.24
CA TYR A 23 0.34 -7.92 5.23
C TYR A 23 1.79 -7.57 5.56
N ALA A 24 2.03 -6.43 6.23
CA ALA A 24 3.34 -5.99 6.69
C ALA A 24 4.03 -7.02 7.61
N LEU A 25 3.26 -7.84 8.35
CA LEU A 25 3.80 -8.88 9.23
C LEU A 25 4.69 -9.90 8.50
N ARG A 26 4.53 -10.06 7.18
CA ARG A 26 5.34 -10.97 6.35
C ARG A 26 6.78 -10.52 6.17
N TYR A 27 7.06 -9.23 6.35
CA TYR A 27 8.38 -8.64 6.15
C TYR A 27 9.24 -8.67 7.42
N HIS A 28 8.71 -9.19 8.52
CA HIS A 28 9.42 -9.29 9.81
C HIS A 28 9.99 -7.96 10.33
N LEU A 29 9.39 -6.83 9.93
CA LEU A 29 9.72 -5.48 10.38
C LEU A 29 8.97 -5.16 11.68
N ALA A 30 9.56 -4.28 12.50
CA ALA A 30 8.97 -3.79 13.74
C ALA A 30 9.11 -2.28 13.88
N GLY A 31 8.20 -1.68 14.66
CA GLY A 31 8.25 -0.25 14.96
C GLY A 31 8.23 0.63 13.70
N PRO A 32 9.06 1.70 13.65
CA PRO A 32 9.03 2.68 12.57
C PRO A 32 9.18 2.08 11.16
N GLU A 33 10.07 1.10 10.97
CA GLU A 33 10.33 0.53 9.64
C GLU A 33 9.07 -0.11 9.02
N LYS A 34 8.27 -0.77 9.87
CA LYS A 34 7.00 -1.39 9.47
C LYS A 34 5.95 -0.31 9.17
N ASP A 35 5.89 0.74 9.98
CA ASP A 35 4.94 1.83 9.80
C ASP A 35 5.25 2.63 8.52
N ASP A 36 6.53 2.89 8.24
CA ASP A 36 6.99 3.51 7.01
C ASP A 36 6.59 2.65 5.80
N LEU A 37 6.76 1.31 5.88
CA LEU A 37 6.42 0.40 4.76
C LEU A 37 4.92 0.50 4.44
N ILE A 38 4.09 0.57 5.47
CA ILE A 38 2.64 0.72 5.32
C ILE A 38 2.33 2.07 4.67
N GLU A 39 2.95 3.16 5.14
CA GLU A 39 2.71 4.50 4.60
C GLU A 39 3.14 4.62 3.13
N GLU A 40 4.34 4.19 2.78
CA GLU A 40 4.82 4.22 1.39
C GLU A 40 3.98 3.35 0.47
N THR A 41 3.56 2.17 0.93
CA THR A 41 2.67 1.31 0.14
C THR A 41 1.31 1.97 -0.07
N PHE A 42 0.76 2.61 0.97
CA PHE A 42 -0.49 3.35 0.85
C PHE A 42 -0.38 4.46 -0.21
N LEU A 43 0.72 5.23 -0.19
CA LEU A 43 0.99 6.25 -1.19
C LEU A 43 1.12 5.65 -2.59
N ALA A 44 1.85 4.55 -2.74
CA ALA A 44 2.00 3.85 -4.03
C ALA A 44 0.64 3.43 -4.62
N LEU A 45 -0.24 2.84 -3.81
CA LEU A 45 -1.60 2.47 -4.23
C LEU A 45 -2.45 3.70 -4.57
N ALA A 46 -2.31 4.79 -3.82
CA ALA A 46 -3.02 6.04 -4.08
C ALA A 46 -2.61 6.70 -5.41
N THR A 47 -1.38 6.48 -5.88
CA THR A 47 -0.94 7.00 -7.20
C THR A 47 -1.50 6.21 -8.38
N ARG A 48 -1.98 4.98 -8.16
CA ARG A 48 -2.46 4.06 -9.20
C ARG A 48 -3.77 3.38 -8.79
N PRO A 49 -4.86 4.14 -8.54
CA PRO A 49 -6.13 3.56 -8.07
C PRO A 49 -6.75 2.56 -9.07
N GLU A 50 -6.36 2.62 -10.35
CA GLU A 50 -6.83 1.72 -11.39
C GLU A 50 -6.48 0.24 -11.16
N VAL A 51 -5.44 -0.06 -10.37
CA VAL A 51 -5.03 -1.45 -10.07
C VAL A 51 -6.16 -2.24 -9.40
N PHE A 52 -7.02 -1.57 -8.63
CA PHE A 52 -8.17 -2.20 -7.97
C PHE A 52 -9.29 -2.60 -8.95
N PHE A 53 -9.25 -2.15 -10.20
CA PHE A 53 -10.14 -2.61 -11.26
C PHE A 53 -9.55 -3.79 -12.06
N GLU A 54 -8.23 -3.98 -11.98
CA GLU A 54 -7.50 -5.03 -12.71
C GLU A 54 -7.32 -6.30 -11.88
N MET A 55 -7.23 -6.17 -10.56
CA MET A 55 -7.02 -7.27 -9.63
C MET A 55 -7.76 -7.06 -8.29
N SER A 56 -7.77 -8.10 -7.44
CA SER A 56 -8.35 -7.97 -6.10
C SER A 56 -7.56 -6.99 -5.23
N VAL A 57 -8.22 -6.42 -4.22
CA VAL A 57 -7.59 -5.49 -3.27
C VAL A 57 -6.41 -6.15 -2.57
N GLU A 58 -6.54 -7.41 -2.19
CA GLU A 58 -5.47 -8.19 -1.56
C GLU A 58 -4.28 -8.37 -2.48
N GLN A 59 -4.50 -8.66 -3.77
CA GLN A 59 -3.42 -8.83 -4.73
C GLN A 59 -2.69 -7.50 -4.97
N ALA A 60 -3.44 -6.41 -5.17
CA ALA A 60 -2.87 -5.08 -5.33
C ALA A 60 -2.02 -4.67 -4.11
N VAL A 61 -2.51 -4.94 -2.90
CA VAL A 61 -1.76 -4.68 -1.66
C VAL A 61 -0.47 -5.48 -1.58
N VAL A 62 -0.52 -6.79 -1.88
CA VAL A 62 0.67 -7.64 -1.83
C VAL A 62 1.72 -7.19 -2.85
N GLU A 63 1.32 -6.96 -4.10
CA GLU A 63 2.25 -6.55 -5.16
C GLU A 63 2.87 -5.18 -4.86
N ALA A 64 2.08 -4.22 -4.36
CA ALA A 64 2.59 -2.91 -3.98
C ALA A 64 3.56 -2.98 -2.80
N MET A 65 3.24 -3.75 -1.74
CA MET A 65 4.14 -3.91 -0.59
C MET A 65 5.46 -4.55 -1.00
N GLU A 66 5.42 -5.56 -1.86
CA GLU A 66 6.63 -6.24 -2.33
C GLU A 66 7.52 -5.29 -3.13
N ALA A 67 6.93 -4.51 -4.04
CA ALA A 67 7.67 -3.53 -4.84
C ALA A 67 8.33 -2.45 -3.98
N VAL A 68 7.61 -1.91 -2.97
CA VAL A 68 8.14 -0.91 -2.04
C VAL A 68 9.26 -1.52 -1.18
N PHE A 69 9.02 -2.70 -0.60
CA PHE A 69 10.01 -3.38 0.23
C PHE A 69 11.30 -3.71 -0.54
N ALA A 70 11.19 -4.23 -1.75
CA ALA A 70 12.34 -4.52 -2.61
C ALA A 70 13.11 -3.24 -2.96
N SER A 71 12.40 -2.14 -3.27
CA SER A 71 13.02 -0.84 -3.58
C SER A 71 13.83 -0.30 -2.41
N ARG A 72 13.31 -0.39 -1.17
CA ARG A 72 14.02 0.02 0.05
C ARG A 72 15.32 -0.76 0.25
N ARG A 73 15.31 -2.06 -0.02
CA ARG A 73 16.50 -2.92 0.10
C ARG A 73 17.59 -2.51 -0.90
N LEU A 74 17.21 -2.17 -2.14
CA LEU A 74 18.16 -1.73 -3.16
C LEU A 74 18.79 -0.37 -2.85
N THR A 75 18.10 0.50 -2.11
CA THR A 75 18.64 1.80 -1.68
C THR A 75 19.47 1.74 -0.40
N ALA A 76 19.43 0.62 0.33
CA ALA A 76 20.16 0.42 1.57
C ALA A 76 21.54 -0.25 1.37
N GLU A 77 21.84 -0.72 0.15
CA GLU A 77 23.14 -1.25 -0.28
C GLU A 77 23.99 -0.17 -0.96
#